data_AF-X0X0J1-F1
#
_entry.id   AF-X0X0J1-F1
#
_cell.length_a   1.000
_cell.length_b   1.000
_cell.length_c   1.000
_cell.angle_alpha   90.00
_cell.angle_beta   90.00
_cell.angle_gamma   90.00
#
_symmetry.space_group_name_H-M   'P 1'
#
loop_
_entity.id
_entity.type
_entity.pdbx_description
1 polymer ?
#
loop_
_entity_poly.entity_id
_entity_poly.type
_entity_poly.pdbx_seq_one_letter_code
_entity_poly.pdbx_strand_id
1 'polypeptide(L)'
;MRETKFRAWDDDAELMFYSDRPPDDYFFEFKNGELRGFAIRPPMSSSDPMEPPEPYCNDFPVMQYIGLKDKNGKKINWWEEDILQPVDGSCRIGIIAYRECYAEYEIQDALEHRICSLQAAYIDGWQKIGNIHKNLGEQDEQTNNRPIARSDRSCQEDPRLDA
;
A
#
# COMPACT_ATOMS: atom_id res chain seq x y z
N MET A 1 -18.67 14.31 1.04
CA MET A 1 -18.13 13.61 -0.14
C MET A 1 -16.77 13.06 0.23
N ARG A 2 -16.49 11.77 -0.01
CA ARG A 2 -15.18 11.16 0.25
C ARG A 2 -14.24 11.43 -0.92
N GLU A 3 -12.94 11.50 -0.66
CA GLU A 3 -11.93 11.58 -1.72
C GLU A 3 -11.69 10.19 -2.30
N THR A 4 -11.67 10.10 -3.62
CA THR A 4 -11.31 8.88 -4.34
C THR A 4 -9.94 9.11 -4.97
N LYS A 5 -8.95 8.31 -4.57
CA LYS A 5 -7.57 8.37 -5.06
C LYS A 5 -7.04 6.96 -5.24
N PHE A 6 -6.13 6.81 -6.18
CA PHE A 6 -5.54 5.53 -6.54
C PHE A 6 -4.02 5.64 -6.57
N ARG A 7 -3.35 4.52 -6.30
CA ARG A 7 -1.92 4.35 -6.52
C ARG A 7 -1.68 3.01 -7.20
N ALA A 8 -0.57 2.87 -7.89
CA ALA A 8 -0.15 1.61 -8.49
C ALA A 8 1.36 1.46 -8.31
N TRP A 9 1.78 0.21 -8.15
CA TRP A 9 3.19 -0.15 -8.04
C TRP A 9 3.69 -0.61 -9.40
N ASP A 10 4.71 0.09 -9.90
CA ASP A 10 5.47 -0.26 -11.07
C ASP A 10 6.66 -1.11 -10.63
N ASP A 11 6.60 -2.43 -10.88
CA ASP A 11 7.62 -3.39 -10.48
C ASP A 11 8.90 -3.30 -11.32
N ASP A 12 8.81 -2.91 -12.59
CA ASP A 12 9.98 -2.70 -13.44
C ASP A 12 10.82 -1.48 -13.00
N ALA A 13 10.16 -0.39 -12.59
CA ALA A 13 10.83 0.83 -12.15
C ALA A 13 11.02 0.91 -10.62
N GLU A 14 10.50 -0.07 -9.88
CA GLU A 14 10.43 -0.10 -8.42
C GLU A 14 9.87 1.23 -7.83
N LEU A 15 8.77 1.72 -8.41
CA LEU A 15 8.18 3.02 -8.07
C LEU A 15 6.67 2.95 -7.82
N MET A 16 6.22 3.67 -6.79
CA MET A 16 4.80 3.92 -6.56
C MET A 16 4.37 5.23 -7.24
N PHE A 17 3.34 5.18 -8.09
CA PHE A 17 2.77 6.37 -8.72
C PHE A 17 1.31 6.59 -8.31
N TYR A 18 0.87 7.85 -8.31
CA TYR A 18 -0.40 8.28 -7.71
C TYR A 18 -1.29 8.98 -8.73
N SER A 19 -2.60 8.73 -8.67
CA SER A 19 -3.56 9.26 -9.63
C SER A 19 -3.75 10.79 -9.57
N ASP A 20 -3.41 11.42 -8.44
CA ASP A 20 -3.50 12.86 -8.27
C ASP A 20 -2.25 13.62 -8.72
N ARG A 21 -1.15 12.90 -9.00
CA ARG A 21 0.13 13.44 -9.48
C ARG A 21 0.89 12.40 -10.32
N PRO A 22 0.31 11.92 -11.44
CA PRO A 22 1.04 10.98 -12.28
C PRO A 22 2.27 11.66 -12.89
N PRO A 23 3.43 10.98 -12.95
CA PRO A 23 4.51 11.40 -13.84
C PRO A 23 4.01 11.36 -15.32
N ASP A 24 4.67 12.11 -16.20
CA ASP A 24 4.20 12.29 -17.60
C ASP A 24 4.00 10.96 -18.36
N ASP A 25 4.80 9.94 -18.03
CA ASP A 25 4.74 8.61 -18.66
C ASP A 25 3.76 7.64 -17.99
N TYR A 26 2.94 8.10 -17.04
CA TYR A 26 2.03 7.24 -16.27
C TYR A 26 0.59 7.74 -16.34
N PHE A 27 -0.36 6.83 -16.35
CA PHE A 27 -1.78 7.18 -16.32
C PHE A 27 -2.63 6.06 -15.72
N PHE A 28 -3.92 6.34 -15.51
CA PHE A 28 -4.89 5.35 -15.04
C PHE A 28 -6.02 5.27 -16.06
N GLU A 29 -6.38 4.06 -16.48
CA GLU A 29 -7.45 3.83 -17.46
C GLU A 29 -8.21 2.55 -17.13
N PHE A 30 -9.48 2.47 -17.57
CA PHE A 30 -10.25 1.23 -17.51
C PHE A 30 -9.91 0.33 -18.69
N LYS A 31 -9.41 -0.88 -18.40
CA LYS A 31 -9.17 -1.93 -19.39
C LYS A 31 -10.03 -3.14 -19.01
N ASN A 32 -10.91 -3.55 -19.91
CA ASN A 32 -11.86 -4.65 -19.69
C ASN A 32 -12.75 -4.48 -18.44
N GLY A 33 -13.09 -3.24 -18.09
CA GLY A 33 -13.94 -2.92 -16.93
C GLY A 33 -13.18 -2.82 -15.60
N GLU A 34 -11.87 -3.05 -15.58
CA GLU A 34 -11.02 -2.90 -14.40
C GLU A 34 -10.16 -1.66 -14.51
N LEU A 35 -10.03 -0.91 -13.42
CA LEU A 35 -9.12 0.23 -13.35
C LEU A 35 -7.68 -0.29 -13.21
N ARG A 36 -6.80 0.13 -14.12
CA ARG A 36 -5.38 -0.24 -14.14
C ARG A 36 -4.52 1.01 -14.16
N GLY A 37 -3.33 0.92 -13.55
CA GLY A 37 -2.27 1.91 -13.75
C GLY A 37 -1.43 1.51 -14.95
N PHE A 38 -1.01 2.46 -15.76
CA PHE A 38 -0.21 2.23 -16.96
C PHE A 38 1.07 3.03 -16.93
N ALA A 39 2.15 2.44 -17.44
CA ALA A 39 3.40 3.15 -17.73
C ALA A 39 3.74 3.01 -19.23
N ILE A 40 3.99 4.15 -19.87
CA ILE A 40 4.50 4.23 -21.23
C ILE A 40 6.01 3.99 -21.15
N ARG A 41 6.49 2.98 -21.85
CA ARG A 41 7.91 2.64 -21.87
C ARG A 41 8.57 2.99 -23.20
N PRO A 42 9.87 3.33 -23.19
CA PRO A 42 10.65 3.36 -24.41
C PRO A 42 10.53 2.02 -25.14
N PRO A 43 10.58 2.02 -26.48
CA PRO A 43 10.50 0.78 -27.23
C PRO A 43 11.59 -0.22 -26.83
N MET A 44 11.24 -1.50 -26.81
CA MET A 44 12.25 -2.55 -26.77
C MET A 44 12.90 -2.71 -28.14
N SER A 45 14.16 -3.14 -28.16
CA SER A 45 14.82 -3.54 -29.40
C SER A 45 14.04 -4.70 -30.04
N SER A 46 13.45 -4.49 -31.22
CA SER A 46 12.84 -5.58 -31.98
C SER A 46 13.91 -6.55 -32.48
N SER A 47 13.55 -7.83 -32.55
CA SER A 47 14.35 -8.85 -33.23
C SER A 47 14.37 -8.67 -34.75
N ASP A 48 13.38 -7.95 -35.31
CA ASP A 48 13.33 -7.57 -36.71
C ASP A 48 13.87 -6.13 -36.88
N PRO A 49 15.02 -5.92 -37.54
CA PRO A 49 15.58 -4.59 -37.76
C PRO A 49 14.74 -3.71 -38.70
N MET A 50 13.73 -4.27 -39.38
CA MET A 50 12.79 -3.52 -40.23
C MET A 50 11.51 -3.11 -39.49
N GLU A 51 11.27 -3.64 -38.29
CA GLU A 51 10.12 -3.26 -37.48
C GLU A 51 10.44 -1.97 -36.72
N PRO A 52 9.64 -0.90 -36.88
CA PRO A 52 9.86 0.33 -36.14
C PRO A 52 9.67 0.05 -34.64
N PRO A 53 10.56 0.58 -33.77
CA PRO A 53 10.45 0.40 -32.34
C PRO A 53 9.16 1.07 -31.82
N GLU A 54 8.18 0.26 -31.40
CA GLU A 54 6.93 0.75 -30.81
C GLU A 54 7.03 0.82 -29.27
N PRO A 55 6.55 1.91 -28.64
CA PRO A 55 6.44 1.96 -27.19
C PRO A 55 5.44 0.89 -26.73
N TYR A 56 5.73 0.26 -25.60
CA TYR A 56 4.83 -0.71 -24.99
C TYR A 56 4.25 -0.13 -23.69
N CYS A 57 3.08 -0.64 -23.30
CA CYS A 57 2.38 -0.23 -22.09
C CYS A 57 2.25 -1.43 -21.16
N ASN A 58 2.84 -1.32 -19.97
CA ASN A 58 2.61 -2.27 -18.88
C ASN A 58 1.41 -1.81 -18.07
N ASP A 59 0.57 -2.76 -17.64
CA ASP A 59 -0.54 -2.51 -16.73
C ASP A 59 -0.30 -3.08 -15.34
N PHE A 60 -0.58 -2.27 -14.33
CA PHE A 60 -0.30 -2.56 -12.93
C PHE A 60 -1.60 -2.63 -12.13
N PRO A 61 -1.66 -3.50 -11.10
CA PRO A 61 -2.77 -3.51 -10.17
C PRO A 61 -2.86 -2.17 -9.44
N VAL A 62 -4.10 -1.76 -9.14
CA VAL A 62 -4.40 -0.48 -8.51
C VAL A 62 -4.83 -0.70 -7.08
N MET A 63 -4.26 0.09 -6.17
CA MET A 63 -4.64 0.19 -4.76
C MET A 63 -5.44 1.47 -4.52
N GLN A 64 -6.53 1.37 -3.77
CA GLN A 64 -7.37 2.52 -3.44
C GLN A 64 -7.00 3.16 -2.08
N TYR A 65 -7.14 4.48 -2.00
CA TYR A 65 -7.10 5.23 -0.74
C TYR A 65 -8.34 4.94 0.12
N ILE A 66 -8.14 4.59 1.40
CA ILE A 66 -9.27 4.19 2.28
C ILE A 66 -10.14 5.37 2.73
N GLY A 67 -9.67 6.61 2.60
CA GLY A 67 -10.48 7.80 2.88
C GLY A 67 -10.72 8.12 4.36
N LEU A 68 -10.02 7.49 5.30
CA LEU A 68 -10.24 7.70 6.73
C LEU A 68 -9.67 9.05 7.23
N LYS A 69 -10.38 9.64 8.20
CA LYS A 69 -9.96 10.83 8.95
C LYS A 69 -10.04 10.55 10.44
N ASP A 70 -9.14 11.13 11.21
CA ASP A 70 -9.18 11.06 12.66
C ASP A 70 -10.33 11.92 13.25
N LYS A 71 -10.55 11.82 14.56
CA LYS A 71 -11.55 12.62 15.29
C LYS A 71 -11.40 14.14 15.16
N ASN A 72 -10.21 14.63 14.76
CA ASN A 72 -9.91 16.04 14.53
C ASN A 72 -9.98 16.41 13.03
N GLY A 73 -10.44 15.50 12.18
CA GLY A 73 -10.52 15.69 10.73
C GLY A 73 -9.18 15.55 10.00
N LYS A 74 -8.09 15.17 10.67
CA LYS A 74 -6.80 14.91 10.04
C LYS A 74 -6.90 13.62 9.21
N LYS A 75 -6.55 13.71 7.94
CA LYS A 75 -6.53 12.55 7.03
C LYS A 75 -5.51 11.51 7.51
N ILE A 76 -5.93 10.25 7.50
CA ILE A 76 -5.05 9.11 7.73
C ILE A 76 -4.54 8.67 6.36
N ASN A 77 -3.22 8.60 6.19
CA ASN A 77 -2.58 8.25 4.91
C ASN A 77 -2.41 6.73 4.79
N TRP A 78 -3.53 6.01 4.81
CA TRP A 78 -3.59 4.56 4.64
C TRP A 78 -4.22 4.21 3.31
N TRP A 79 -3.74 3.14 2.71
CA TRP A 79 -4.12 2.66 1.39
C TRP A 79 -4.27 1.14 1.44
N GLU A 80 -4.99 0.57 0.48
CA GLU A 80 -4.91 -0.88 0.24
C GLU A 80 -3.45 -1.34 0.17
N GLU A 81 -3.19 -2.50 0.77
CA GLU A 81 -1.88 -3.15 0.86
C GLU A 81 -0.83 -2.39 1.69
N ASP A 82 -1.22 -1.35 2.44
CA ASP A 82 -0.36 -0.82 3.49
C ASP A 82 -0.21 -1.83 4.63
N ILE A 83 1.02 -1.92 5.15
CA ILE A 83 1.38 -2.75 6.30
C ILE A 83 1.26 -1.90 7.56
N LEU A 84 0.48 -2.37 8.51
CA LEU A 84 0.23 -1.75 9.80
C LEU A 84 0.76 -2.60 10.96
N GLN A 85 1.11 -1.92 12.05
CA GLN A 85 1.47 -2.54 13.32
C GLN A 85 0.81 -1.79 14.49
N PRO A 86 0.32 -2.50 15.53
CA PRO A 86 -0.16 -1.87 16.76
C PRO A 86 0.93 -1.05 17.48
N VAL A 87 0.56 0.12 18.02
CA VAL A 87 1.48 0.95 18.84
C VAL A 87 1.70 0.37 20.24
N ASP A 88 0.93 -0.65 20.64
CA ASP A 88 1.07 -1.36 21.93
C ASP A 88 2.39 -2.16 22.07
N GLY A 89 3.19 -2.24 21.00
CA GLY A 89 4.46 -2.97 20.96
C GLY A 89 4.31 -4.46 20.67
N SER A 90 3.10 -4.94 20.38
CA SER A 90 2.91 -6.31 19.89
C SER A 90 3.61 -6.50 18.54
N CYS A 91 4.21 -7.68 18.35
CA CYS A 91 4.91 -8.04 17.11
C CYS A 91 3.88 -8.47 16.00
N ARG A 92 2.61 -8.06 16.13
CA ARG A 92 1.54 -8.32 15.15
C ARG A 92 1.69 -7.39 13.95
N ILE A 93 1.62 -7.96 12.75
CA ILE A 93 1.66 -7.23 11.49
C ILE A 93 0.36 -7.54 10.75
N GLY A 94 -0.26 -6.51 10.19
CA GLY A 94 -1.46 -6.66 9.39
C GLY A 94 -1.40 -5.85 8.11
N ILE A 95 -2.12 -6.31 7.09
CA ILE A 95 -2.19 -5.71 5.76
C ILE A 95 -3.61 -5.18 5.57
N ILE A 96 -3.76 -3.97 5.05
CA ILE A 96 -5.07 -3.42 4.67
C ILE A 96 -5.55 -4.13 3.40
N ALA A 97 -6.71 -4.78 3.45
CA ALA A 97 -7.32 -5.43 2.30
C ALA A 97 -8.80 -5.04 2.15
N TYR A 98 -9.28 -4.99 0.91
CA TYR A 98 -10.70 -4.83 0.62
C TYR A 98 -11.37 -6.21 0.56
N ARG A 99 -12.46 -6.36 1.32
CA ARG A 99 -13.23 -7.60 1.38
C ARG A 99 -14.54 -7.43 0.64
N GLU A 100 -14.60 -8.00 -0.56
CA GLU A 100 -15.71 -7.83 -1.49
C GLU A 100 -17.06 -8.25 -0.90
N CYS A 101 -17.13 -9.39 -0.19
CA CYS A 101 -18.38 -9.92 0.35
C CYS A 101 -19.04 -9.06 1.44
N TYR A 102 -18.29 -8.14 2.05
CA TYR A 102 -18.81 -7.18 3.02
C TYR A 102 -18.70 -5.72 2.55
N ALA A 103 -18.13 -5.50 1.36
CA ALA A 103 -17.79 -4.19 0.83
C ALA A 103 -17.06 -3.29 1.86
N GLU A 104 -16.14 -3.89 2.63
CA GLU A 104 -15.42 -3.22 3.71
C GLU A 104 -13.92 -3.41 3.60
N TYR A 105 -13.18 -2.51 4.24
CA TYR A 105 -11.75 -2.68 4.45
C TYR A 105 -11.50 -3.35 5.79
N GLU A 106 -10.60 -4.34 5.81
CA GLU A 106 -10.16 -5.01 7.02
C GLU A 106 -8.63 -5.09 7.11
N ILE A 107 -8.15 -5.46 8.29
CA ILE A 107 -6.74 -5.80 8.51
C ILE A 107 -6.65 -7.32 8.54
N GLN A 108 -5.85 -7.87 7.65
CA GLN A 108 -5.59 -9.32 7.56
C GLN A 108 -4.12 -9.65 7.82
N ASP A 109 -3.83 -10.88 8.23
CA ASP A 109 -2.46 -11.39 8.29
C ASP A 109 -1.94 -11.77 6.88
N ALA A 110 -0.71 -12.26 6.80
CA ALA A 110 -0.10 -12.69 5.55
C ALA A 110 -0.74 -13.96 4.95
N LEU A 111 -1.58 -14.67 5.72
CA LEU A 111 -2.35 -15.84 5.30
C LEU A 111 -3.81 -15.47 4.97
N GLU A 112 -4.11 -14.17 4.82
CA GLU A 112 -5.44 -13.63 4.52
C GLU A 112 -6.48 -13.90 5.62
N HIS A 113 -6.04 -14.22 6.85
CA HIS A 113 -6.97 -14.30 7.97
C HIS A 113 -7.24 -12.90 8.52
N ARG A 114 -8.52 -12.59 8.69
CA ARG A 114 -8.94 -11.35 9.35
C ARG A 114 -8.36 -11.26 10.76
N ILE A 115 -7.58 -10.20 11.01
CA ILE A 115 -7.11 -9.82 12.35
C ILE A 115 -8.16 -8.95 13.03
N CYS A 116 -8.55 -7.84 12.40
CA CYS A 116 -9.54 -6.91 12.94
C CYS A 116 -10.17 -6.04 11.84
N SER A 117 -11.23 -5.29 12.20
CA SER A 117 -11.76 -4.26 11.32
C SER A 117 -10.86 -3.02 11.32
N LEU A 118 -10.93 -2.18 10.26
CA LEU A 118 -10.24 -0.89 10.26
C LEU A 118 -10.63 0.01 11.44
N GLN A 119 -11.89 -0.06 11.88
CA GLN A 119 -12.35 0.71 13.03
C GLN A 119 -11.63 0.29 14.31
N ALA A 120 -11.48 -1.02 14.53
CA ALA A 120 -10.73 -1.53 15.69
C ALA A 120 -9.26 -1.12 15.59
N ALA A 121 -8.64 -1.26 14.41
CA ALA A 121 -7.26 -0.83 14.18
C ALA A 121 -7.05 0.67 14.48
N TYR A 122 -8.02 1.50 14.11
CA TYR A 122 -7.99 2.92 14.42
C TYR A 122 -8.10 3.22 15.93
N ILE A 123 -9.00 2.52 16.64
CA ILE A 123 -9.21 2.69 18.09
C ILE A 123 -8.00 2.20 18.90
N ASP A 124 -7.45 1.04 18.52
CA ASP A 124 -6.33 0.38 19.20
C ASP A 124 -4.99 1.07 18.91
N GLY A 125 -4.98 2.03 17.98
CA GLY A 125 -3.80 2.82 17.64
C GLY A 125 -2.80 2.04 16.80
N TRP A 126 -3.19 1.59 15.62
CA TRP A 126 -2.26 1.02 14.65
C TRP A 126 -1.52 2.14 13.89
N GLN A 127 -0.30 1.86 13.46
CA GLN A 127 0.52 2.77 12.65
C GLN A 127 1.00 2.08 11.38
N LYS A 128 1.12 2.86 10.29
CA LYS A 128 1.69 2.37 9.04
C LYS A 128 3.20 2.24 9.17
N ILE A 129 3.72 1.08 8.79
CA ILE A 129 5.17 0.77 8.82
C ILE A 129 5.74 0.46 7.43
N GLY A 130 4.90 0.27 6.42
CA GLY A 130 5.30 0.04 5.04
C GLY A 130 4.12 -0.26 4.13
N ASN A 131 4.38 -0.89 2.99
CA ASN A 131 3.39 -1.51 2.12
C ASN A 131 3.98 -2.83 1.57
N ILE A 132 3.17 -3.69 0.95
CA ILE A 132 3.65 -5.00 0.50
C ILE A 132 4.70 -4.94 -0.60
N HIS A 133 4.80 -3.82 -1.33
CA HIS A 133 5.73 -3.66 -2.44
C HIS A 133 7.07 -3.05 -2.02
N LYS A 134 7.07 -2.21 -0.98
CA LYS A 134 8.26 -1.50 -0.51
C LYS A 134 8.57 -1.84 0.94
N ASN A 135 9.79 -2.34 1.16
CA ASN A 135 10.31 -2.80 2.45
C ASN A 135 9.99 -1.88 3.64
N LEU A 136 9.78 -2.51 4.80
CA LEU A 136 9.61 -1.90 6.12
C LEU A 136 10.81 -1.01 6.48
N GLY A 137 10.73 0.30 6.22
CA GLY A 137 11.75 1.25 6.65
C GLY A 137 11.91 2.50 5.77
N GLU A 138 11.52 2.44 4.50
CA GLU A 138 11.51 3.60 3.62
C GLU A 138 10.16 4.29 3.70
N GLN A 139 10.00 5.15 4.72
CA GLN A 139 8.85 6.04 4.77
C GLN A 139 8.88 6.98 3.57
N ASP A 140 7.77 7.03 2.83
CA ASP A 140 7.54 8.09 1.85
C ASP A 140 7.79 9.45 2.53
N GLU A 141 8.69 10.26 2.00
CA GLU A 141 9.13 11.58 2.53
C GLU A 141 7.99 12.61 2.70
N GLN A 142 6.73 12.23 2.48
CA GLN A 142 5.56 13.07 2.62
C GLN A 142 4.99 13.14 4.05
N THR A 143 5.44 12.31 4.99
CA THR A 143 5.01 12.42 6.40
C THR A 143 5.95 13.30 7.23
N ASN A 144 5.55 14.57 7.38
CA ASN A 144 6.12 15.56 8.30
C ASN A 144 6.60 14.99 9.65
N ASN A 145 7.91 15.13 9.87
CA ASN A 145 8.67 15.22 11.12
C ASN A 145 7.87 15.16 12.45
N ARG A 146 7.84 13.98 13.06
CA ARG A 146 8.11 13.85 14.51
C ARG A 146 9.06 12.66 14.71
N PRO A 147 10.16 12.82 15.47
CA PRO A 147 11.00 11.69 15.81
C PRO A 147 10.20 10.74 16.73
N ILE A 148 9.91 9.54 16.24
CA ILE A 148 9.48 8.43 17.09
C ILE A 148 10.74 7.94 17.79
N ALA A 149 10.80 8.09 19.11
CA ALA A 149 11.87 7.55 19.92
C ALA A 149 11.93 6.02 19.69
N ARG A 150 13.03 5.54 19.10
CA ARG A 150 13.34 4.11 19.02
C ARG A 150 13.48 3.60 20.46
N SER A 151 12.47 2.92 20.97
CA SER A 151 12.66 2.08 22.16
C SER A 151 13.13 0.72 21.68
N ASP A 152 14.41 0.43 21.86
CA ASP A 152 14.97 -0.90 21.71
C ASP A 152 14.31 -1.81 22.75
N ARG A 153 13.24 -2.51 22.34
CA ARG A 153 12.71 -3.66 23.07
C ARG A 153 12.74 -4.82 22.11
N SER A 154 13.74 -5.69 22.29
CA SER A 154 13.73 -7.02 21.70
C SER A 154 12.45 -7.73 22.14
N CYS A 155 11.67 -8.24 21.19
CA CYS A 155 10.59 -9.20 21.47
C CYS A 155 11.29 -10.42 22.13
N GLN A 156 11.30 -10.48 23.47
CA GLN A 156 11.77 -11.68 24.18
C GLN A 156 10.71 -12.77 24.02
N GLU A 157 11.13 -13.94 23.55
CA GLU A 157 10.32 -15.14 23.42
C GLU A 157 9.74 -15.55 24.78
N ASP A 158 8.45 -15.90 24.80
CA ASP A 158 7.70 -16.30 25.99
C ASP A 158 8.04 -17.77 26.35
N PRO A 159 8.71 -18.07 27.48
CA PRO A 159 9.19 -19.41 27.79
C PRO A 159 8.12 -20.30 28.47
N ARG A 160 6.85 -20.20 28.08
CA ARG A 160 5.76 -20.97 28.69
C ARG A 160 5.13 -21.99 27.76
N LEU A 161 5.95 -22.88 27.23
CA LEU A 161 5.51 -24.16 26.65
C LEU A 161 6.53 -25.23 27.05
N ASP A 162 6.54 -25.59 28.33
CA ASP A 162 7.09 -26.86 28.84
C ASP A 162 6.54 -27.08 30.26
N ALA A 163 5.32 -27.61 30.34
CA ALA A 163 4.76 -28.24 31.55
C ALA A 163 3.68 -29.25 31.15
#